data_AF-A0A5M3N1C8-F1
#
_entry.id   AF-A0A5M3N1C8-F1
#
_cell.length_a   1.000
_cell.length_b   1.000
_cell.length_c   1.000
_cell.angle_alpha   90.00
_cell.angle_beta   90.00
_cell.angle_gamma   90.00
#
_symmetry.space_group_name_H-M   'P 1'
#
loop_
_entity.id
_entity.type
_entity.pdbx_description
1 polymer ?
#
loop_
_entity_poly.entity_id
_entity_poly.type
_entity_poly.pdbx_seq_one_letter_code
_entity_poly.pdbx_strand_id
1 'polypeptide(L)' 'IQCDDRFCKFSTTHPSDCVPPTCTQTCWQYRQFPEQYNPQIDSVCPTCAAQGRGA' A
#
# COMPACT_ATOMS: atom_id res chain seq x y z
N ILE A 1 8.82 8.29 19.64
CA ILE A 1 9.24 8.28 18.22
C ILE A 1 8.35 9.28 17.52
N GLN A 2 8.87 10.45 17.16
CA GLN A 2 8.19 11.30 16.18
C GLN A 2 8.69 10.91 14.80
N CYS A 3 7.74 10.66 13.91
CA CYS A 3 7.95 10.09 12.60
C CYS A 3 7.11 10.94 11.67
N ASP A 4 7.74 11.71 10.78
CA ASP A 4 7.03 12.68 9.93
C ASP A 4 6.59 12.06 8.59
N ASP A 5 6.99 10.81 8.33
CA ASP A 5 6.60 10.05 7.14
C ASP A 5 5.11 9.71 7.17
N ARG A 6 4.37 10.08 6.11
CA ARG A 6 2.94 9.78 5.95
C ARG A 6 2.64 8.28 6.00
N PHE A 7 3.57 7.42 5.63
CA PHE A 7 3.40 5.97 5.70
C PHE A 7 3.67 5.39 7.09
N CYS A 8 4.13 6.20 8.04
CA CYS A 8 4.40 5.79 9.42
C CYS A 8 3.11 5.75 10.25
N LYS A 9 2.79 4.64 10.92
CA LYS A 9 1.51 4.49 11.65
C LYS A 9 1.38 5.43 12.86
N PHE A 10 2.50 6.00 13.29
CA PHE A 10 2.59 6.96 14.39
C PHE A 10 2.68 8.41 13.92
N SER A 11 2.73 8.65 12.61
CA SER A 11 2.79 10.00 12.06
C SER A 11 1.46 10.72 12.23
N THR A 12 1.52 12.02 12.51
CA THR A 12 0.35 12.91 12.52
C THR A 12 -0.26 13.10 11.14
N THR A 13 0.51 12.85 10.08
CA THR A 13 0.06 12.93 8.68
C THR A 13 -0.41 11.59 8.13
N HIS A 14 -0.42 10.54 8.95
CA HIS A 14 -0.84 9.20 8.53
C HIS A 14 -2.31 9.21 8.08
N PRO A 15 -2.66 8.56 6.95
CA PRO A 15 -4.02 8.54 6.44
C PRO A 15 -4.98 7.88 7.44
N SER A 16 -6.15 8.50 7.66
CA SER A 16 -7.19 7.96 8.54
C SER A 16 -7.93 6.76 7.95
N ASP A 17 -7.79 6.51 6.65
CA ASP A 17 -8.33 5.36 5.93
C ASP A 17 -7.42 4.12 5.98
N CYS A 18 -6.18 4.25 6.50
CA CYS A 18 -5.36 3.09 6.81
C CYS A 18 -5.81 2.47 8.14
N VAL A 19 -6.94 1.76 8.07
CA VAL A 19 -7.55 1.01 9.18
C VAL A 19 -7.68 -0.48 8.84
N PRO A 20 -7.79 -1.37 9.85
CA PRO A 20 -8.03 -2.80 9.62
C PRO A 20 -9.34 -3.07 8.85
N PRO A 21 -9.42 -4.16 8.07
CA PRO A 21 -8.41 -5.22 7.88
C PRO A 21 -7.37 -4.91 6.79
N THR A 22 -7.66 -3.94 5.91
CA THR A 22 -6.82 -3.65 4.74
C THR A 22 -5.43 -3.16 5.15
N CYS A 23 -5.36 -2.19 6.06
CA CYS A 23 -4.08 -1.63 6.51
C CYS A 23 -3.18 -2.69 7.15
N THR A 24 -3.73 -3.65 7.91
CA THR A 24 -2.95 -4.74 8.52
C THR A 24 -2.38 -5.72 7.50
N GLN A 25 -2.99 -5.85 6.32
CA GLN A 25 -2.52 -6.76 5.26
C GLN A 25 -1.51 -6.08 4.33
N THR A 26 -1.65 -4.77 4.11
CA THR A 26 -0.86 -4.03 3.11
C THR A 26 0.26 -3.17 3.70
N CYS A 27 0.14 -2.71 4.95
CA CYS A 27 1.12 -1.83 5.57
C CYS A 27 2.36 -2.58 6.06
N TRP A 28 3.53 -2.15 5.59
CA TRP A 28 4.81 -2.79 5.90
C TRP A 28 5.19 -2.75 7.38
N GLN A 29 4.69 -1.79 8.18
CA GLN A 29 4.96 -1.73 9.63
C GLN A 29 4.17 -2.74 10.46
N TYR A 30 3.09 -3.32 9.90
CA TYR A 30 2.38 -4.43 10.53
C TYR A 30 2.94 -5.78 10.09
N ARG A 31 3.47 -5.84 8.85
CA ARG A 31 4.11 -7.03 8.31
C ARG A 31 5.47 -7.24 8.95
N GLN A 32 5.69 -8.41 9.52
CA GLN A 32 7.00 -8.75 10.09
C GLN A 32 7.83 -9.46 9.02
N PHE A 33 9.15 -9.29 9.04
CA PHE A 33 10.00 -10.14 8.20
C PHE A 33 9.71 -11.62 8.52
N PRO A 34 9.48 -12.50 7.51
CA PRO A 34 9.73 -12.35 6.07
C PRO A 34 8.50 -12.04 5.20
N GLU A 35 7.38 -11.61 5.78
CA GLU A 35 6.10 -11.46 5.09
C GLU A 35 6.14 -10.39 3.96
N GLN A 36 6.15 -10.84 2.70
CA GLN A 36 6.14 -9.95 1.54
C GLN A 36 4.73 -9.66 1.01
N TYR A 37 4.43 -8.39 0.75
CA TYR A 37 3.21 -7.98 0.05
C TYR A 37 3.49 -7.94 -1.45
N ASN A 38 3.04 -8.96 -2.18
CA ASN A 38 3.13 -9.03 -3.64
C ASN A 38 1.73 -9.20 -4.24
N PRO A 39 0.98 -8.11 -4.50
CA PRO A 39 -0.35 -8.21 -5.08
C PRO A 39 -0.25 -8.81 -6.49
N GLN A 40 -0.92 -9.94 -6.71
CA GLN A 40 -1.19 -10.45 -8.05
C GLN A 40 -2.23 -9.53 -8.69
N ILE A 41 -1.77 -8.60 -9.52
CA ILE A 41 -2.64 -7.69 -10.24
C ILE A 41 -2.91 -8.33 -11.60
N ASP A 42 -4.04 -9.03 -11.72
CA ASP A 42 -4.43 -9.76 -12.93
C ASP A 42 -4.86 -8.83 -14.09
N SER A 43 -4.87 -7.52 -13.86
CA SER A 43 -5.31 -6.52 -14.82
C SER A 43 -4.31 -5.39 -14.97
N VAL A 44 -4.25 -4.85 -16.19
CA VAL A 44 -3.52 -3.61 -16.45
C VAL A 44 -4.17 -2.47 -15.67
N CYS A 45 -3.35 -1.62 -15.05
CA CYS A 45 -3.84 -0.44 -14.34
C CYS A 45 -4.71 0.43 -15.29
N PRO A 46 -5.76 1.13 -14.82
CA PRO A 46 -6.63 1.93 -15.71
C PRO A 46 -5.85 2.92 -16.59
N THR A 47 -4.81 3.53 -16.03
CA THR A 47 -3.86 4.39 -16.75
C THR A 47 -3.11 3.63 -17.85
N CYS A 48 -2.65 2.42 -17.57
CA CYS A 48 -1.93 1.53 -18.49
C CYS A 48 -2.85 1.00 -19.61
N ALA A 49 -4.10 0.70 -19.25
CA ALA A 49 -5.15 0.30 -20.19
C ALA A 49 -5.51 1.45 -21.15
N ALA A 50 -5.66 2.67 -20.61
CA ALA A 50 -5.92 3.88 -21.41
C ALA A 50 -4.74 4.28 -22.32
N GLN A 51 -3.52 3.93 -21.93
CA GLN A 51 -2.30 4.18 -22.72
C GLN A 51 -2.03 3.11 -23.80
N GLY A 52 -2.86 2.08 -23.92
CA GLY A 52 -2.87 1.21 -25.10
C GLY A 52 -1.55 0.49 -25.36
N ARG A 53 -1.09 -0.34 -24.42
CA ARG A 53 -0.29 -1.52 -24.81
C ARG A 53 -1.21 -2.71 -25.07
N GLY A 54 -2.05 -2.53 -26.09
CA GLY A 54 -2.53 -3.65 -26.89
C GLY A 54 -1.50 -3.90 -27.99
N ALA A 55 -0.71 -4.96 -27.82
CA ALA A 55 -0.03 -5.69 -28.87
C ALA A 55 0.07 -7.15 -28.41
#